data_AF-A0A9D6T538-F1
#
_entry.id   AF-A0A9D6T538-F1
#
_cell.length_a   1.000
_cell.length_b   1.000
_cell.length_c   1.000
_cell.angle_alpha   90.00
_cell.angle_beta   90.00
_cell.angle_gamma   90.00
#
_symmetry.space_group_name_H-M   'P 1'
#
loop_
_entity.id
_entity.type
_entity.pdbx_description
1 polymer ?
#
loop_
_entity_poly.entity_id
_entity_poly.type
_entity_poly.pdbx_seq_one_letter_code
_entity_poly.pdbx_strand_id
1 'polypeptide(L)'
;MRPYPDELIQGMRWSLQNVIVPELTSDWAKSVAGSLNRLLAIVEVRWQKEAAYLIQDTQEMGELFRTLSKAFREAPLSGQAALGALAKEMQQTLTTAHRAEGEYPSVPVLTGENAAYRQTLCNVIEGMKDAAKNGASKETLDGLRHQVRLFLRRQTDRDSELAQATFGRPVQPPPPQPTARATAGQ
;
A
#
# COMPACT_ATOMS: atom_id res chain seq x y z
N MET A 1 -17.26 -29.30 -9.94
CA MET A 1 -16.81 -27.89 -9.95
C MET A 1 -16.04 -27.62 -8.68
N ARG A 2 -14.91 -26.91 -8.77
CA ARG A 2 -14.13 -26.50 -7.59
C ARG A 2 -14.70 -25.15 -7.13
N PRO A 3 -15.11 -24.99 -5.87
CA PRO A 3 -15.73 -23.75 -5.41
C PRO A 3 -14.74 -22.59 -5.51
N TYR A 4 -15.24 -21.43 -5.94
CA TYR A 4 -14.47 -20.20 -5.98
C TYR A 4 -14.29 -19.61 -4.56
N PRO A 5 -13.23 -18.83 -4.29
CA PRO A 5 -12.97 -18.33 -2.95
C PRO A 5 -14.08 -17.46 -2.36
N ASP A 6 -14.81 -16.70 -3.17
CA ASP A 6 -16.01 -15.95 -2.78
C ASP A 6 -17.14 -16.89 -2.33
N GLU A 7 -17.39 -17.98 -3.07
CA GLU A 7 -18.37 -19.01 -2.68
C GLU A 7 -18.00 -19.68 -1.36
N LEU A 8 -16.70 -19.94 -1.13
CA LEU A 8 -16.20 -20.49 0.13
C LEU A 8 -16.41 -19.51 1.29
N ILE A 9 -16.10 -18.23 1.10
CA ILE A 9 -16.28 -17.18 2.12
C ILE A 9 -17.77 -17.03 2.45
N GLN A 10 -18.63 -16.98 1.45
CA GLN A 10 -20.08 -16.90 1.64
C GLN A 10 -20.62 -18.13 2.37
N GLY A 11 -20.17 -19.33 2.00
CA GLY A 11 -20.54 -20.57 2.69
C GLY A 11 -20.11 -20.60 4.17
N MET A 12 -18.90 -20.12 4.47
CA MET A 12 -18.42 -19.98 5.85
C MET A 12 -19.25 -18.97 6.64
N ARG A 13 -19.56 -17.81 6.07
CA ARG A 13 -20.40 -16.78 6.71
C ARG A 13 -21.82 -17.28 6.95
N TRP A 14 -22.40 -17.96 5.97
CA TRP A 14 -23.73 -18.56 6.09
C TRP A 14 -23.76 -19.61 7.21
N SER A 15 -22.79 -20.52 7.24
CA SER A 15 -22.70 -21.55 8.28
C SER A 15 -22.51 -20.94 9.67
N LEU A 16 -21.64 -19.92 9.78
CA LEU A 16 -21.41 -19.21 11.03
C LEU A 16 -22.70 -18.57 11.56
N GLN A 17 -23.47 -17.89 10.70
CA GLN A 17 -24.67 -17.15 11.12
C GLN A 17 -25.90 -18.04 11.35
N ASN A 18 -26.10 -19.06 10.51
CA ASN A 18 -27.35 -19.83 10.48
C ASN A 18 -27.24 -21.17 11.21
N VAL A 19 -26.02 -21.66 11.47
CA VAL A 19 -25.80 -22.96 12.13
C VAL A 19 -25.07 -22.78 13.45
N ILE A 20 -23.94 -22.05 13.47
CA ILE A 20 -23.09 -21.98 14.67
C ILE A 20 -23.66 -20.98 15.69
N VAL A 21 -23.87 -19.72 15.30
CA VAL A 21 -24.32 -18.65 16.21
C VAL A 21 -25.60 -18.99 16.98
N PRO A 22 -26.63 -19.62 16.38
CA PRO A 22 -27.85 -20.01 17.11
C PRO A 22 -27.62 -20.98 18.26
N GLU A 23 -26.62 -21.85 18.14
CA GLU A 23 -26.28 -22.87 19.16
C GLU A 23 -25.37 -22.32 20.27
N LEU A 24 -24.87 -21.08 20.14
CA LEU A 24 -24.02 -20.46 21.14
C LEU A 24 -24.84 -19.96 22.33
N THR A 25 -24.54 -20.48 23.52
CA THR A 25 -25.19 -20.07 24.78
C THR A 25 -24.47 -18.92 25.48
N SER A 26 -23.14 -18.82 25.32
CA SER A 26 -22.30 -17.80 25.95
C SER A 26 -22.26 -16.49 25.16
N ASP A 27 -22.43 -15.36 25.85
CA ASP A 27 -22.32 -14.02 25.26
C ASP A 27 -20.91 -13.72 24.74
N TRP A 28 -19.88 -14.24 25.43
CA TRP A 28 -18.51 -14.14 24.94
C TRP A 28 -18.33 -14.90 23.62
N ALA A 29 -18.89 -16.11 23.51
CA ALA A 29 -18.82 -16.89 22.27
C ALA A 29 -19.55 -16.20 21.12
N LYS A 30 -20.73 -15.63 21.38
CA LYS A 30 -21.47 -14.83 20.40
C LYS A 30 -20.67 -13.60 19.95
N SER A 31 -20.00 -12.92 20.88
CA SER A 31 -19.12 -11.79 20.56
C SER A 31 -17.96 -12.21 19.66
N VAL A 32 -17.29 -13.34 19.96
CA VAL A 32 -16.20 -13.87 19.13
C VAL A 32 -16.70 -14.27 17.73
N ALA A 33 -17.86 -14.92 17.64
CA ALA A 33 -18.48 -15.24 16.34
C ALA A 33 -18.81 -13.98 15.53
N GLY A 34 -19.26 -12.90 16.19
CA GLY A 34 -19.42 -11.59 15.57
C GLY A 34 -18.12 -11.05 14.98
N SER A 35 -17.01 -11.14 15.71
CA SER A 35 -15.68 -10.75 15.21
C SER A 35 -15.22 -11.61 14.03
N LEU A 36 -15.44 -12.93 14.08
CA LEU A 36 -15.12 -13.84 12.97
C LEU A 36 -15.92 -13.52 11.71
N ASN A 37 -17.22 -13.22 11.84
CA ASN A 37 -18.05 -12.82 10.72
C ASN A 37 -17.57 -11.50 10.09
N ARG A 38 -17.10 -10.55 10.90
CA ARG A 38 -16.47 -9.32 10.40
C ARG A 38 -15.18 -9.63 9.64
N LEU A 39 -14.30 -10.47 10.18
CA LEU A 39 -13.07 -10.88 9.50
C LEU A 39 -13.36 -11.56 8.15
N LEU A 40 -14.39 -12.40 8.06
CA LEU A 40 -14.79 -13.00 6.78
C LEU A 40 -15.31 -11.96 5.78
N ALA A 41 -16.10 -10.99 6.22
CA ALA A 41 -16.55 -9.89 5.37
C ALA A 41 -15.37 -9.03 4.85
N ILE A 42 -14.36 -8.83 5.68
CA ILE A 42 -13.11 -8.14 5.32
C ILE A 42 -12.36 -8.89 4.22
N VAL A 43 -12.20 -10.21 4.40
CA VAL A 43 -11.51 -11.05 3.42
C VAL A 43 -12.26 -11.05 2.09
N GLU A 44 -13.60 -11.06 2.11
CA GLU A 44 -14.43 -10.97 0.90
C GLU A 44 -14.21 -9.67 0.14
N VAL A 45 -14.29 -8.52 0.82
CA VAL A 45 -14.08 -7.19 0.21
C VAL A 45 -12.67 -7.07 -0.36
N ARG A 46 -11.66 -7.54 0.38
CA ARG A 46 -10.27 -7.56 -0.11
C ARG A 46 -10.14 -8.46 -1.32
N TRP A 47 -10.64 -9.69 -1.27
CA TRP A 47 -10.57 -10.64 -2.38
C TRP A 47 -11.12 -10.05 -3.69
N GLN A 48 -12.27 -9.37 -3.63
CA GLN A 48 -12.90 -8.76 -4.80
C GLN A 48 -12.08 -7.61 -5.42
N LYS A 49 -11.29 -6.90 -4.61
CA LYS A 49 -10.57 -5.69 -5.03
C LYS A 49 -9.07 -5.90 -5.23
N GLU A 50 -8.48 -6.92 -4.62
CA GLU A 50 -7.04 -7.15 -4.55
C GLU A 50 -6.40 -7.19 -5.94
N ALA A 51 -6.96 -7.97 -6.87
CA ALA A 51 -6.39 -8.10 -8.21
C ALA A 51 -6.38 -6.77 -8.97
N ALA A 52 -7.49 -6.03 -8.95
CA ALA A 52 -7.59 -4.73 -9.61
C ALA A 52 -6.63 -3.71 -8.98
N TYR A 53 -6.51 -3.72 -7.66
CA TYR A 53 -5.63 -2.80 -6.92
C TYR A 53 -4.16 -3.12 -7.17
N LEU A 54 -3.79 -4.39 -7.18
CA LEU A 54 -2.44 -4.83 -7.51
C LEU A 54 -2.05 -4.46 -8.95
N ILE A 55 -2.97 -4.60 -9.91
CA ILE A 55 -2.74 -4.18 -11.31
C ILE A 55 -2.48 -2.67 -11.36
N GLN A 56 -3.37 -1.88 -10.74
CA GLN A 56 -3.24 -0.43 -10.71
C GLN A 56 -1.95 0.02 -10.02
N ASP A 57 -1.61 -0.58 -8.87
CA ASP A 57 -0.36 -0.30 -8.15
C ASP A 57 0.87 -0.57 -9.01
N THR A 58 0.87 -1.71 -9.71
CA THR A 58 1.99 -2.07 -10.57
C THR A 58 2.15 -1.06 -11.71
N GLN A 59 1.05 -0.61 -12.31
CA GLN A 59 1.07 0.39 -13.39
C GLN A 59 1.57 1.75 -12.89
N GLU A 60 0.99 2.26 -11.80
CA GLU A 60 1.37 3.56 -11.22
C GLU A 60 2.83 3.57 -10.77
N MET A 61 3.30 2.47 -10.16
CA MET A 61 4.69 2.37 -9.71
C MET A 61 5.66 2.25 -10.89
N GLY A 62 5.26 1.57 -11.96
CA GLY A 62 6.01 1.55 -13.22
C GLY A 62 6.14 2.95 -13.84
N GLU A 63 5.06 3.73 -13.86
CA GLU A 63 5.08 5.12 -14.34
C GLU A 63 5.96 6.03 -13.48
N LEU A 64 5.87 5.88 -12.15
CA LEU A 64 6.75 6.59 -11.21
C LEU A 64 8.22 6.28 -11.51
N PHE A 65 8.56 5.01 -11.69
CA PHE A 65 9.94 4.60 -11.96
C PHE A 65 10.46 5.11 -13.29
N ARG A 66 9.64 5.13 -14.35
CA ARG A 66 10.03 5.75 -15.63
C ARG A 66 10.29 7.25 -15.46
N THR A 67 9.42 7.93 -14.72
CA THR A 67 9.54 9.38 -14.44
C THR A 67 10.82 9.70 -13.66
N LEU A 68 11.06 8.98 -12.55
CA LEU A 68 12.23 9.16 -11.71
C LEU A 68 13.52 8.77 -12.44
N SER A 69 13.52 7.66 -13.18
CA SER A 69 14.68 7.21 -13.96
C SER A 69 15.08 8.23 -15.02
N LYS A 70 14.10 8.81 -15.72
CA LYS A 70 14.35 9.89 -16.69
C LYS A 70 14.96 11.11 -16.00
N ALA A 71 14.34 11.57 -14.92
CA ALA A 71 14.83 12.74 -14.19
C ALA A 71 16.23 12.54 -13.60
N PHE A 72 16.55 11.35 -13.07
CA PHE A 72 17.89 11.03 -12.58
C PHE A 72 18.96 10.99 -13.68
N ARG A 73 18.59 10.66 -14.93
CA ARG A 73 19.52 10.70 -16.08
C ARG A 73 19.74 12.11 -16.61
N GLU A 74 18.70 12.95 -16.56
CA GLU A 74 18.72 14.31 -17.15
C GLU A 74 19.22 15.40 -16.18
N ALA A 75 19.27 15.12 -14.87
CA ALA A 75 19.63 16.12 -13.87
C ALA A 75 21.14 16.49 -13.89
N PRO A 76 21.48 17.80 -13.86
CA PRO A 76 22.85 18.28 -13.73
C PRO A 76 23.31 18.16 -12.28
N LEU A 77 23.69 16.96 -11.84
CA LEU A 77 24.01 16.68 -10.44
C LEU A 77 25.47 16.25 -10.29
N SER A 78 26.25 17.03 -9.55
CA SER A 78 27.47 16.54 -8.89
C SER A 78 27.08 15.32 -8.02
N GLY A 79 27.64 14.14 -8.29
CA GLY A 79 27.26 12.88 -7.64
C GLY A 79 26.59 11.82 -8.54
N GLN A 80 26.69 11.95 -9.87
CA GLN A 80 26.07 11.10 -10.90
C GLN A 80 26.17 9.57 -10.71
N ALA A 81 27.22 9.06 -10.08
CA ALA A 81 27.40 7.61 -9.95
C ALA A 81 26.27 6.95 -9.13
N ALA A 82 25.88 7.56 -8.01
CA ALA A 82 24.86 7.01 -7.12
C ALA A 82 23.44 7.10 -7.74
N LEU A 83 23.09 8.26 -8.29
CA LEU A 83 21.77 8.46 -8.92
C LEU A 83 21.65 7.68 -10.24
N GLY A 84 22.75 7.55 -10.98
CA GLY A 84 22.81 6.70 -12.17
C GLY A 84 22.66 5.21 -11.84
N ALA A 85 23.19 4.75 -10.70
CA ALA A 85 22.97 3.39 -10.21
C ALA A 85 21.49 3.17 -9.86
N LEU A 86 20.84 4.10 -9.15
CA LEU A 86 19.40 4.02 -8.86
C LEU A 86 18.54 4.02 -10.13
N ALA A 87 18.90 4.84 -11.13
CA ALA A 87 18.20 4.85 -12.42
C ALA A 87 18.37 3.53 -13.19
N LYS A 88 19.50 2.84 -13.03
CA LYS A 88 19.71 1.49 -13.57
C LYS A 88 18.90 0.45 -12.81
N GLU A 89 18.89 0.52 -11.48
CA GLU A 89 18.10 -0.38 -10.64
C GLU A 89 16.61 -0.29 -10.95
N MET A 90 16.05 0.92 -11.02
CA MET A 90 14.65 1.13 -11.44
C MET A 90 14.37 0.57 -12.83
N GLN A 91 15.29 0.77 -13.80
CA GLN A 91 15.15 0.21 -15.14
C GLN A 91 15.17 -1.32 -15.13
N GLN A 92 16.03 -1.92 -14.30
CA GLN A 92 16.11 -3.36 -14.15
C GLN A 92 14.83 -3.92 -13.56
N THR A 93 14.30 -3.31 -12.48
CA THR A 93 13.02 -3.69 -11.89
C THR A 93 11.87 -3.57 -12.90
N LEU A 94 11.82 -2.49 -13.70
CA LEU A 94 10.85 -2.33 -14.78
C LEU A 94 10.94 -3.43 -15.84
N THR A 95 12.15 -3.91 -16.13
CA THR A 95 12.39 -4.94 -17.16
C THR A 95 12.06 -6.33 -16.64
N THR A 96 12.44 -6.63 -15.39
CA THR A 96 12.14 -7.90 -14.74
C THR A 96 10.64 -8.06 -14.45
N ALA A 97 9.96 -6.96 -14.15
CA ALA A 97 8.51 -6.92 -13.97
C ALA A 97 7.75 -6.62 -15.28
N HIS A 98 8.44 -6.59 -16.44
CA HIS A 98 7.78 -6.39 -17.72
C HIS A 98 7.03 -7.65 -18.12
N ARG A 99 5.73 -7.49 -18.38
CA ARG A 99 4.85 -8.56 -18.86
C ARG A 99 4.59 -8.39 -20.35
N ALA A 100 4.47 -9.51 -21.06
CA ALA A 100 4.01 -9.52 -22.43
C ALA A 100 2.56 -9.01 -22.51
N GLU A 101 2.23 -8.25 -23.56
CA GLU A 101 0.87 -7.78 -23.78
C GLU A 101 -0.11 -8.96 -23.90
N GLY A 102 -1.22 -8.89 -23.15
CA GLY A 102 -2.30 -9.89 -23.20
C GLY A 102 -2.27 -10.96 -22.10
N GLU A 103 -1.21 -11.04 -21.29
CA GLU A 103 -1.14 -12.00 -20.19
C GLU A 103 -1.83 -11.44 -18.93
N TYR A 104 -2.92 -12.10 -18.49
CA TYR A 104 -3.58 -11.74 -17.24
C TYR A 104 -2.83 -12.42 -16.08
N PRO A 105 -2.14 -11.67 -15.22
CA PRO A 105 -1.26 -12.25 -14.21
C PRO A 105 -2.07 -12.85 -13.05
N SER A 106 -1.52 -13.90 -12.46
CA SER A 106 -2.05 -14.42 -11.20
C SER A 106 -1.73 -13.48 -10.03
N VAL A 107 -2.56 -13.49 -8.98
CA VAL A 107 -2.32 -12.70 -7.75
C VAL A 107 -0.91 -12.93 -7.19
N PRO A 108 -0.37 -14.16 -7.07
CA PRO A 108 1.01 -14.37 -6.60
C PRO A 108 2.08 -13.64 -7.42
N VAL A 109 1.93 -13.60 -8.75
CA VAL A 109 2.87 -12.89 -9.64
C VAL A 109 2.80 -11.39 -9.38
N LEU A 110 1.58 -10.84 -9.34
CA LEU A 110 1.36 -9.42 -9.02
C LEU A 110 1.93 -9.02 -7.66
N THR A 111 1.77 -9.88 -6.66
CA THR A 111 2.32 -9.67 -5.32
C THR A 111 3.85 -9.65 -5.33
N GLY A 112 4.48 -10.57 -6.06
CA GLY A 112 5.93 -10.62 -6.22
C GLY A 112 6.49 -9.38 -6.91
N GLU A 113 5.86 -8.94 -8.00
CA GLU A 113 6.22 -7.70 -8.69
C GLU A 113 6.07 -6.48 -7.78
N ASN A 114 4.94 -6.36 -7.07
CA ASN A 114 4.72 -5.26 -6.13
C ASN A 114 5.79 -5.23 -5.01
N ALA A 115 6.19 -6.39 -4.50
CA ALA A 115 7.25 -6.48 -3.49
C ALA A 115 8.59 -5.97 -4.03
N ALA A 116 8.96 -6.36 -5.26
CA ALA A 116 10.18 -5.90 -5.92
C ALA A 116 10.15 -4.38 -6.13
N TYR A 117 9.03 -3.84 -6.63
CA TYR A 117 8.83 -2.41 -6.80
C TYR A 117 8.94 -1.64 -5.48
N ARG A 118 8.31 -2.13 -4.40
CA ARG A 118 8.39 -1.48 -3.08
C ARG A 118 9.82 -1.46 -2.55
N GLN A 119 10.57 -2.56 -2.71
CA GLN A 119 11.97 -2.60 -2.30
C GLN A 119 12.81 -1.58 -3.06
N THR A 120 12.67 -1.52 -4.39
CA THR A 120 13.39 -0.53 -5.20
C THR A 120 12.98 0.90 -4.83
N LEU A 121 11.71 1.15 -4.51
CA LEU A 121 11.25 2.48 -4.07
C LEU A 121 11.91 2.89 -2.75
N CYS A 122 12.05 1.97 -1.78
CA CYS A 122 12.80 2.22 -0.55
C CYS A 122 14.26 2.60 -0.86
N ASN A 123 14.93 1.84 -1.72
CA ASN A 123 16.31 2.11 -2.12
C ASN A 123 16.44 3.49 -2.80
N VAL A 124 15.46 3.89 -3.62
CA VAL A 124 15.40 5.21 -4.25
C VAL A 124 15.22 6.32 -3.21
N ILE A 125 14.35 6.14 -2.22
CA ILE A 125 14.14 7.12 -1.14
C ILE A 125 15.43 7.31 -0.33
N GLU A 126 16.10 6.23 0.04
CA GLU A 126 17.37 6.26 0.75
C GLU A 126 18.48 6.89 -0.11
N GLY A 127 18.57 6.50 -1.38
CA GLY A 127 19.53 7.05 -2.32
C GLY A 127 19.35 8.56 -2.56
N MET A 128 18.10 9.05 -2.60
CA MET A 128 17.82 10.51 -2.64
C MET A 128 18.21 11.23 -1.35
N LYS A 129 18.18 10.55 -0.19
CA LYS A 129 18.64 11.10 1.09
C LYS A 129 20.17 11.22 1.09
N ASP A 130 20.87 10.22 0.57
CA ASP A 130 22.34 10.24 0.51
C ASP A 130 22.86 11.20 -0.56
N ALA A 131 22.20 11.28 -1.72
CA ALA A 131 22.51 12.31 -2.72
C ALA A 131 22.41 13.73 -2.14
N ALA A 132 21.41 14.00 -1.29
CA ALA A 132 21.27 15.29 -0.62
C ALA A 132 22.45 15.60 0.31
N LYS A 133 23.00 14.60 1.01
CA LYS A 133 24.18 14.77 1.86
C LYS A 133 25.44 15.03 1.04
N ASN A 134 25.49 14.47 -0.18
CA ASN A 134 26.64 14.55 -1.08
C ASN A 134 26.59 15.74 -2.05
N GLY A 135 25.79 16.77 -1.75
CA GLY A 135 25.78 18.03 -2.49
C GLY A 135 24.92 18.08 -3.74
N ALA A 136 23.98 17.12 -3.92
CA ALA A 136 22.99 17.21 -4.99
C ALA A 136 22.07 18.44 -4.82
N SER A 137 21.62 19.02 -5.93
CA SER A 137 20.72 20.18 -5.95
C SER A 137 19.45 19.91 -5.15
N LYS A 138 19.20 20.77 -4.15
CA LYS A 138 18.02 20.70 -3.28
C LYS A 138 16.73 20.85 -4.08
N GLU A 139 16.69 21.77 -5.04
CA GLU A 139 15.50 22.04 -5.85
C GLU A 139 15.11 20.81 -6.69
N THR A 140 16.09 20.18 -7.33
CA THR A 140 15.88 18.95 -8.11
C THR A 140 15.39 17.81 -7.22
N LEU A 141 16.01 17.61 -6.06
CA LEU A 141 15.62 16.54 -5.13
C LEU A 141 14.25 16.78 -4.50
N ASP A 142 13.87 18.02 -4.21
CA ASP A 142 12.57 18.33 -3.63
C ASP A 142 11.43 18.07 -4.63
N GLY A 143 11.64 18.35 -5.93
CA GLY A 143 10.70 17.96 -6.98
C GLY A 143 10.49 16.44 -7.08
N LEU A 144 11.56 15.65 -6.99
CA LEU A 144 11.48 14.18 -7.05
C LEU A 144 10.86 13.59 -5.79
N ARG A 145 11.21 14.12 -4.61
CA ARG A 145 10.56 13.75 -3.35
C ARG A 145 9.07 14.08 -3.37
N HIS A 146 8.67 15.19 -3.99
CA HIS A 146 7.27 15.54 -4.13
C HIS A 146 6.50 14.49 -4.95
N GLN A 147 7.05 14.02 -6.07
CA GLN A 147 6.44 12.96 -6.88
C GLN A 147 6.27 11.66 -6.08
N VAL A 148 7.30 11.25 -5.32
CA VAL A 148 7.22 10.08 -4.44
C VAL A 148 6.15 10.25 -3.35
N ARG A 149 6.04 11.44 -2.73
CA ARG A 149 5.00 11.71 -1.72
C ARG A 149 3.59 11.68 -2.31
N LEU A 150 3.39 12.21 -3.52
CA LEU A 150 2.09 12.14 -4.19
C LEU A 150 1.67 10.70 -4.45
N PHE A 151 2.61 9.87 -4.92
CA PHE A 151 2.37 8.44 -5.10
C PHE A 151 2.01 7.74 -3.78
N LEU A 152 2.82 7.92 -2.74
CA LEU A 152 2.58 7.29 -1.42
C LEU A 152 1.25 7.73 -0.80
N ARG A 153 0.86 8.99 -1.01
CA ARG A 153 -0.45 9.49 -0.56
C ARG A 153 -1.59 8.77 -1.26
N ARG A 154 -1.54 8.60 -2.59
CA ARG A 154 -2.57 7.85 -3.34
C ARG A 154 -2.68 6.39 -2.88
N GLN A 155 -1.56 5.73 -2.58
CA GLN A 155 -1.60 4.38 -2.02
C GLN A 155 -2.23 4.36 -0.63
N THR A 156 -1.85 5.30 0.24
CA THR A 156 -2.42 5.39 1.60
C THR A 156 -3.92 5.68 1.57
N ASP A 157 -4.38 6.53 0.64
CA ASP A 157 -5.79 6.84 0.46
C ASP A 157 -6.58 5.59 0.02
N ARG A 158 -6.06 4.80 -0.93
CA ARG A 158 -6.66 3.53 -1.37
C ARG A 158 -6.68 2.46 -0.28
N ASP A 159 -5.59 2.33 0.48
CA ASP A 159 -5.54 1.44 1.63
C ASP A 159 -6.51 1.87 2.73
N SER A 160 -6.67 3.18 2.91
CA SER A 160 -7.64 3.75 3.85
C SER A 160 -9.08 3.48 3.41
N GLU A 161 -9.39 3.52 2.11
CA GLU A 161 -10.70 3.13 1.58
C GLU A 161 -11.00 1.65 1.82
N LEU A 162 -10.01 0.77 1.60
CA LEU A 162 -10.16 -0.65 1.95
C LEU A 162 -10.36 -0.82 3.44
N ALA A 163 -9.54 -0.16 4.27
CA ALA A 163 -9.65 -0.22 5.72
C ALA A 163 -10.99 0.33 6.22
N GLN A 164 -11.53 1.40 5.62
CA GLN A 164 -12.83 1.96 5.99
C GLN A 164 -13.99 1.04 5.62
N ALA A 165 -13.94 0.42 4.43
CA ALA A 165 -14.92 -0.61 4.04
C ALA A 165 -14.86 -1.85 4.94
N THR A 166 -13.73 -2.07 5.60
CA THR A 166 -13.35 -3.26 6.37
C THR A 166 -13.63 -3.10 7.87
N PHE A 167 -13.31 -1.94 8.45
CA PHE A 167 -13.34 -1.69 9.89
C PHE A 167 -14.26 -0.50 10.30
N GLY A 168 -14.86 0.21 9.35
CA GLY A 168 -15.56 1.49 9.60
C GLY A 168 -14.59 2.69 9.59
N ARG A 169 -15.09 3.91 9.90
CA ARG A 169 -14.25 5.12 9.94
C ARG A 169 -13.05 4.91 10.89
N PRO A 170 -11.82 5.33 10.51
CA PRO A 170 -10.72 5.37 11.46
C PRO A 170 -11.12 6.24 12.64
N VAL A 171 -10.86 5.76 13.86
CA VAL A 171 -10.99 6.55 15.08
C VAL A 171 -10.07 7.75 14.91
N GLN A 172 -10.64 8.93 14.70
CA GLN A 172 -9.86 10.17 14.73
C GLN A 172 -9.14 10.19 16.08
N PRO A 173 -7.81 10.45 16.11
CA PRO A 173 -7.14 10.66 17.38
C PRO A 173 -7.89 11.78 18.13
N PRO A 174 -8.15 11.62 19.45
CA PRO A 174 -8.84 12.65 20.20
C PRO A 174 -8.11 13.97 20.01
N PRO A 175 -8.84 15.09 19.82
CA PRO A 175 -8.23 16.39 19.67
C PRO A 175 -7.30 16.64 20.87
N PRO A 176 -6.11 17.26 20.64
CA PRO A 176 -5.19 17.54 21.72
C PRO A 176 -5.95 18.28 22.83
N GLN A 177 -5.99 17.69 24.02
CA GLN A 177 -6.66 18.33 25.13
C GLN A 177 -6.00 19.68 25.37
N PRO A 178 -6.78 20.76 25.53
CA PRO A 178 -6.22 22.06 25.86
C PRO A 178 -5.41 21.88 27.14
N THR A 179 -4.11 22.10 27.03
CA THR A 179 -3.23 22.14 28.20
C THR A 179 -3.80 23.19 29.12
N ALA A 180 -4.22 22.73 30.32
CA ALA A 180 -4.69 23.62 31.37
C ALA A 180 -3.63 24.70 31.57
N ARG A 181 -3.93 25.94 31.14
CA ARG A 181 -3.11 27.09 31.46
C ARG A 181 -3.02 27.12 32.97
N ALA A 182 -1.81 26.95 33.48
CA ALA A 182 -1.48 27.23 34.86
C ALA A 182 -1.99 28.63 35.17
N THR A 183 -3.02 28.71 36.01
CA THR A 183 -3.37 29.92 36.72
C THR A 183 -2.18 30.26 37.62
N ALA A 184 -1.31 31.13 37.12
CA ALA A 184 -0.43 31.91 37.96
C ALA A 184 -1.33 32.83 38.80
N GLY A 185 -1.54 32.44 40.06
CA GLY A 185 -2.28 33.19 41.06
C GLY A 185 -1.42 33.37 42.29
N GLN A 186 -0.83 34.57 42.37
CA GLN A 186 -0.38 35.34 43.54
C GLN A 186 0.73 34.77 44.42
#